data_AF-W2PHG2-F1
#
_entry.id   AF-W2PHG2-F1
#
_cell.length_a   1.000
_cell.length_b   1.000
_cell.length_c   1.000
_cell.angle_alpha   90.00
_cell.angle_beta   90.00
_cell.angle_gamma   90.00
#
_symmetry.space_group_name_H-M   'P 1'
#
loop_
_entity.id
_entity.type
_entity.pdbx_description
1 polymer ?
#
loop_
_entity_poly.entity_id
_entity_poly.type
_entity_poly.pdbx_seq_one_letter_code
_entity_poly.pdbx_strand_id
1 'polypeptide(L)'
;MCAKIGVDPLASKKGFWSELLDVGDFYYELAVQIIEKRGVAMQTVTDDDVKRAVKKLSVLGEGFQLIDMEERTMIVTVPVVLSQDHSTILALAQTTGGMVNVSILARELQWDKKRSMLALNVLLREGMTWLDEQTSEPSYFFPSITLSGTYT
;
A
#
# COMPACT_ATOMS: atom_id res chain seq x y z
N MET A 1 -8.47 7.80 -26.26
CA MET A 1 -9.72 8.48 -25.82
C MET A 1 -9.46 9.93 -25.36
N CYS A 2 -8.43 10.20 -24.54
CA CYS A 2 -8.14 11.53 -23.97
C CYS A 2 -7.84 12.65 -25.00
N ALA A 3 -7.07 12.36 -26.07
CA ALA A 3 -6.77 13.34 -27.13
C ALA A 3 -8.01 13.81 -27.94
N LYS A 4 -9.10 13.02 -27.93
CA LYS A 4 -10.35 13.34 -28.64
C LYS A 4 -11.28 14.26 -27.83
N ILE A 5 -10.98 14.46 -26.54
CA ILE A 5 -11.78 15.25 -25.57
C ILE A 5 -11.03 16.54 -25.18
N GLY A 6 -9.81 16.75 -25.70
CA GLY A 6 -9.01 17.95 -25.39
C GLY A 6 -8.48 18.00 -23.95
N VAL A 7 -8.47 16.85 -23.26
CA VAL A 7 -7.93 16.73 -21.91
C VAL A 7 -6.55 16.09 -22.01
N ASP A 8 -5.53 16.81 -21.53
CA ASP A 8 -4.18 16.29 -21.37
C ASP A 8 -4.05 15.62 -20.00
N PRO A 9 -3.98 14.27 -19.92
CA PRO A 9 -3.77 13.57 -18.67
C PRO A 9 -2.36 13.80 -18.07
N LEU A 10 -1.48 14.53 -18.77
CA LEU A 10 -0.09 14.81 -18.39
C LEU A 10 0.12 16.17 -17.68
N ALA A 11 -0.95 16.91 -17.40
CA ALA A 11 -0.85 18.25 -16.80
C ALA A 11 -0.73 18.26 -15.25
N SER A 12 0.09 17.39 -14.65
CA SER A 12 0.35 17.44 -13.20
C SER A 12 1.84 17.63 -12.88
N LYS A 13 2.27 18.89 -12.89
CA LYS A 13 3.61 19.33 -12.44
C LYS A 13 3.64 19.69 -10.95
N LYS A 14 3.16 18.81 -10.06
CA LYS A 14 3.25 19.06 -8.60
C LYS A 14 3.70 17.83 -7.83
N GLY A 15 4.99 17.58 -7.88
CA GLY A 15 5.67 16.63 -7.00
C GLY A 15 7.05 17.15 -6.64
N PHE A 16 7.34 17.24 -5.34
CA PHE A 16 8.62 17.71 -4.78
C PHE A 16 9.85 17.00 -5.39
N TRP A 17 9.71 15.71 -5.73
CA TRP A 17 10.77 14.90 -6.35
C TRP A 17 10.99 15.18 -7.84
N SER A 18 10.01 15.77 -8.53
CA SER A 18 10.12 16.15 -9.95
C SER A 18 11.02 17.36 -10.14
N GLU A 19 11.00 18.33 -9.22
CA GLU A 19 11.87 19.52 -9.26
C GLU A 19 13.29 19.24 -8.74
N LEU A 20 13.44 18.35 -7.76
CA LEU A 20 14.72 18.12 -7.09
C LEU A 20 15.64 17.14 -7.86
N LEU A 21 15.07 16.16 -8.56
CA LEU A 21 15.83 15.04 -9.14
C LEU A 21 15.58 14.82 -10.64
N ASP A 22 14.73 15.62 -11.29
CA ASP A 22 14.35 15.51 -12.71
C ASP A 22 13.80 14.13 -13.13
N VAL A 23 13.46 13.27 -12.15
CA VAL A 23 12.98 11.91 -12.41
C VAL A 23 11.54 11.91 -12.94
N GLY A 24 10.82 13.02 -12.79
CA GLY A 24 9.46 13.17 -13.29
C GLY A 24 9.41 12.96 -14.80
N ASP A 25 10.18 13.72 -15.56
CA ASP A 25 10.25 13.63 -17.02
C ASP A 25 10.80 12.26 -17.47
N PHE A 26 11.75 11.70 -16.73
CA PHE A 26 12.23 10.32 -16.96
C PHE A 26 11.12 9.27 -16.82
N TYR A 27 10.34 9.29 -15.73
CA TYR A 27 9.23 8.35 -15.55
C TYR A 27 8.12 8.58 -16.58
N TYR A 28 7.90 9.83 -17.00
CA TYR A 28 6.95 10.17 -18.08
C TYR A 28 7.39 9.61 -19.43
N GLU A 29 8.63 9.86 -19.85
CA GLU A 29 9.16 9.31 -21.10
C GLU A 29 9.17 7.77 -21.08
N LEU A 30 9.56 7.18 -19.95
CA LEU A 30 9.52 5.73 -19.77
C LEU A 30 8.10 5.18 -19.90
N ALA A 31 7.11 5.84 -19.31
CA ALA A 31 5.70 5.43 -19.41
C ALA A 31 5.19 5.51 -20.86
N VAL A 32 5.50 6.58 -21.58
CA VAL A 32 5.15 6.74 -23.00
C VAL A 32 5.83 5.66 -23.84
N GLN A 33 7.13 5.43 -23.66
CA GLN A 33 7.87 4.38 -24.38
C GLN A 33 7.33 2.98 -24.06
N ILE A 34 6.93 2.70 -22.81
CA ILE A 34 6.31 1.43 -22.44
C ILE A 34 4.96 1.28 -23.15
N ILE A 35 4.13 2.33 -23.21
CA ILE A 35 2.83 2.29 -23.90
C ILE A 35 3.03 2.12 -25.42
N GLU A 36 3.99 2.83 -26.02
CA GLU A 36 4.29 2.73 -27.45
C GLU A 36 4.87 1.37 -27.85
N LYS A 37 5.76 0.81 -27.01
CA LYS A 37 6.36 -0.52 -27.26
C LYS A 37 5.45 -1.68 -26.89
N ARG A 38 4.46 -1.46 -26.00
CA ARG A 38 3.35 -2.40 -25.77
C ARG A 38 2.37 -2.31 -26.94
N GLY A 39 2.75 -2.89 -28.08
CA GLY A 39 1.90 -2.97 -29.27
C GLY A 39 0.56 -3.68 -29.03
N VAL A 40 -0.29 -3.68 -30.06
CA VAL A 40 -1.71 -4.14 -30.03
C VAL A 40 -1.91 -5.58 -29.49
N ALA A 41 -0.87 -6.41 -29.48
CA ALA A 41 -0.84 -7.73 -28.84
C ALA A 41 -0.55 -7.61 -27.33
N MET A 42 -1.37 -6.85 -26.61
CA MET A 42 -1.22 -6.65 -25.17
C MET A 42 -1.50 -7.97 -24.45
N GLN A 43 -0.46 -8.61 -23.91
CA GLN A 43 -0.65 -9.68 -22.93
C GLN A 43 -1.32 -9.08 -21.69
N THR A 44 -2.34 -9.77 -21.19
CA THR A 44 -3.00 -9.45 -19.93
C THR A 44 -1.95 -9.49 -18.82
N VAL A 45 -1.75 -8.37 -18.12
CA VAL A 45 -0.87 -8.34 -16.95
C VAL A 45 -1.46 -9.25 -15.88
N THR A 46 -0.69 -10.25 -15.47
CA THR A 46 -1.08 -11.19 -14.42
C THR A 46 -0.52 -10.77 -13.06
N ASP A 47 -1.08 -11.32 -11.97
CA ASP A 47 -0.56 -11.09 -10.63
C ASP A 47 0.92 -11.51 -10.49
N ASP A 48 1.34 -12.56 -11.21
CA ASP A 48 2.75 -12.99 -11.23
C ASP A 48 3.66 -11.96 -11.89
N ASP A 49 3.18 -11.26 -12.93
CA ASP A 49 3.93 -10.18 -13.57
C ASP A 49 4.15 -9.01 -12.60
N VAL A 50 3.14 -8.67 -11.79
CA VAL A 50 3.24 -7.63 -10.75
C VAL A 50 4.21 -8.07 -9.65
N LYS A 51 4.06 -9.29 -9.11
CA LYS A 51 4.97 -9.84 -8.08
C LYS A 51 6.41 -9.85 -8.57
N ARG A 52 6.65 -10.27 -9.81
CA ARG A 52 7.99 -10.28 -10.43
C ARG A 52 8.54 -8.87 -10.63
N ALA A 53 7.70 -7.92 -11.04
CA ALA A 53 8.11 -6.52 -11.18
C ALA A 53 8.53 -5.91 -9.82
N VAL A 54 7.73 -6.11 -8.77
CA VAL A 54 8.06 -5.63 -7.41
C VAL A 54 9.34 -6.29 -6.89
N LYS A 55 9.50 -7.60 -7.10
CA LYS A 55 10.73 -8.31 -6.74
C LYS A 55 11.97 -7.81 -7.49
N LYS A 56 11.81 -7.25 -8.70
CA LYS A 56 12.92 -6.58 -9.40
C LYS A 56 13.21 -5.20 -8.84
N LEU A 57 12.22 -4.50 -8.29
CA LEU A 57 12.40 -3.18 -7.67
C LEU A 57 13.13 -3.25 -6.32
N SER A 58 13.17 -4.41 -5.65
CA SER A 58 13.89 -4.58 -4.39
C SER A 58 15.41 -4.33 -4.49
N VAL A 59 15.99 -4.38 -5.70
CA VAL A 59 17.40 -4.01 -5.93
C VAL A 59 17.67 -2.52 -5.69
N LEU A 60 16.64 -1.68 -5.70
CA LEU A 60 16.74 -0.24 -5.44
C LEU A 60 16.77 0.10 -3.93
N GLY A 61 16.63 -0.91 -3.07
CA GLY A 61 16.64 -0.78 -1.61
C GLY A 61 15.45 -1.46 -0.94
N GLU A 62 15.34 -1.31 0.37
CA GLU A 62 14.27 -1.94 1.18
C GLU A 62 12.88 -1.31 1.01
N GLY A 63 12.75 -0.32 0.14
CA GLY A 63 11.51 0.43 -0.06
C GLY A 63 10.40 -0.34 -0.77
N PHE A 64 10.65 -1.50 -1.38
CA PHE A 64 9.60 -2.30 -2.05
C PHE A 64 9.60 -3.73 -1.51
N GLN A 65 8.60 -4.05 -0.70
CA GLN A 65 8.43 -5.37 -0.11
C GLN A 65 7.07 -5.97 -0.48
N LEU A 66 7.09 -7.28 -0.76
CA LEU A 66 5.87 -8.07 -0.90
C LEU A 66 5.58 -8.74 0.43
N ILE A 67 4.37 -8.56 0.93
CA ILE A 67 3.87 -9.27 2.10
C ILE A 67 2.78 -10.20 1.61
N ASP A 68 3.13 -11.48 1.51
CA ASP A 68 2.15 -12.52 1.23
C ASP A 68 1.34 -12.75 2.50
N MET A 69 0.04 -12.49 2.40
CA MET A 69 -0.96 -12.83 3.42
C MET A 69 -1.87 -13.92 2.84
N GLU A 70 -2.68 -14.57 3.68
CA GLU A 70 -3.42 -15.78 3.28
C GLU A 70 -4.33 -15.57 2.06
N GLU A 71 -5.04 -14.44 2.00
CA GLU A 71 -5.97 -14.16 0.89
C GLU A 71 -5.43 -13.18 -0.15
N ARG A 72 -4.43 -12.36 0.20
CA ARG A 72 -3.96 -11.24 -0.65
C ARG A 72 -2.49 -10.97 -0.47
N THR A 73 -1.83 -10.56 -1.54
CA THR A 73 -0.45 -10.03 -1.47
C THR A 73 -0.51 -8.51 -1.37
N MET A 74 0.12 -7.95 -0.34
CA MET A 74 0.29 -6.51 -0.20
C MET A 74 1.66 -6.06 -0.70
N ILE A 75 1.73 -4.87 -1.29
CA ILE A 75 2.97 -4.20 -1.67
C ILE A 75 3.21 -3.08 -0.67
N VAL A 76 4.34 -3.12 0.02
CA VAL A 76 4.79 -2.07 0.94
C VAL A 76 5.86 -1.25 0.24
N THR A 77 5.60 0.05 0.09
CA THR A 77 6.44 1.00 -0.66
C THR A 77 7.27 1.93 0.25
N VAL A 78 7.15 1.76 1.57
CA VAL A 78 7.81 2.60 2.58
C VAL A 78 8.82 1.72 3.32
N PRO A 79 10.05 2.22 3.62
CA PRO A 79 11.07 1.47 4.35
C PRO A 79 10.72 1.37 5.85
N VAL A 80 9.58 0.77 6.16
CA VAL A 80 9.21 0.39 7.51
C VAL A 80 9.47 -1.09 7.65
N VAL A 81 10.45 -1.44 8.48
CA VAL A 81 10.64 -2.82 8.91
C VAL A 81 9.45 -3.19 9.79
N LEU A 82 8.49 -3.90 9.22
CA LEU A 82 7.38 -4.46 9.98
C LEU A 82 7.93 -5.56 10.87
N SER A 83 7.77 -5.38 12.19
CA SER A 83 8.03 -6.44 13.15
C SER A 83 7.03 -7.57 12.95
N GLN A 84 7.31 -8.74 13.53
CA GLN A 84 6.36 -9.85 13.51
C GLN A 84 5.01 -9.45 14.14
N ASP A 85 5.03 -8.57 15.14
CA ASP A 85 3.81 -8.03 15.76
C ASP A 85 2.96 -7.27 14.73
N HIS A 86 3.57 -6.41 13.92
CA HIS A 86 2.84 -5.67 12.89
C HIS A 86 2.23 -6.59 11.83
N SER A 87 2.97 -7.63 11.40
CA SER A 87 2.47 -8.64 10.46
C SER A 87 1.28 -9.41 11.04
N THR A 88 1.30 -9.74 12.34
CA THR A 88 0.15 -10.40 12.99
C THR A 88 -1.08 -9.49 13.12
N ILE A 89 -0.89 -8.20 13.40
CA ILE A 89 -2.00 -7.23 13.40
C ILE A 89 -2.60 -7.11 11.99
N LEU A 90 -1.76 -7.03 10.95
CA LEU A 90 -2.21 -6.95 9.56
C LEU A 90 -3.01 -8.20 9.15
N ALA A 91 -2.54 -9.40 9.51
CA ALA A 91 -3.27 -10.64 9.26
C ALA A 91 -4.63 -10.65 9.97
N LEU A 92 -4.69 -10.19 11.23
CA LEU A 92 -5.95 -10.07 11.96
C LEU A 92 -6.87 -9.02 11.35
N ALA A 93 -6.32 -7.89 10.90
CA ALA A 93 -7.09 -6.85 10.24
C ALA A 93 -7.76 -7.35 8.96
N GLN A 94 -7.18 -8.31 8.25
CA GLN A 94 -7.85 -8.90 7.08
C GLN A 94 -9.14 -9.63 7.45
N THR A 95 -9.12 -10.40 8.54
CA THR A 95 -10.29 -11.18 8.97
C THR A 95 -11.38 -10.31 9.60
N THR A 96 -11.01 -9.16 10.18
CA THR A 96 -11.94 -8.21 10.80
C THR A 96 -12.46 -7.11 9.85
N GLY A 97 -12.15 -7.20 8.56
CA GLY A 97 -12.60 -6.20 7.57
C GLY A 97 -11.81 -4.88 7.60
N GLY A 98 -10.59 -4.90 8.12
CA GLY A 98 -9.62 -3.81 8.11
C GLY A 98 -9.64 -2.93 9.36
N MET A 99 -10.35 -3.33 10.42
CA MET A 99 -10.45 -2.60 11.69
C MET A 99 -9.91 -3.43 12.85
N VAL A 100 -9.06 -2.85 13.68
CA VAL A 100 -8.54 -3.48 14.90
C VAL A 100 -8.61 -2.50 16.07
N ASN A 101 -8.76 -3.04 17.27
CA ASN A 101 -8.65 -2.26 18.50
C ASN A 101 -7.95 -3.08 19.59
N VAL A 102 -7.64 -2.46 20.72
CA VAL A 102 -6.90 -3.11 21.81
C VAL A 102 -7.65 -4.33 22.36
N SER A 103 -8.99 -4.27 22.43
CA SER A 103 -9.82 -5.37 22.93
C SER A 103 -9.80 -6.58 21.99
N ILE A 104 -9.82 -6.37 20.68
CA ILE A 104 -9.67 -7.41 19.66
C ILE A 104 -8.29 -8.05 19.77
N LEU A 105 -7.22 -7.26 19.88
CA LEU A 105 -5.86 -7.80 20.04
C LEU A 105 -5.71 -8.60 21.34
N ALA A 106 -6.33 -8.16 22.43
CA ALA A 106 -6.34 -8.90 23.68
C ALA A 106 -7.11 -10.23 23.57
N ARG A 107 -8.24 -10.25 22.87
CA ARG A 107 -9.07 -11.46 22.73
C ARG A 107 -8.44 -12.47 21.77
N GLU A 108 -8.05 -12.03 20.58
CA GLU A 108 -7.62 -12.91 19.49
C GLU A 108 -6.14 -13.29 19.60
N LEU A 109 -5.28 -12.36 20.03
CA LEU A 109 -3.83 -12.59 20.11
C LEU A 109 -3.32 -12.79 21.55
N GLN A 110 -4.19 -12.63 22.57
CA GLN A 110 -3.82 -12.70 23.99
C GLN A 110 -2.73 -11.68 24.37
N TRP A 111 -2.74 -10.51 23.71
CA TRP A 111 -1.76 -9.44 23.97
C TRP A 111 -2.18 -8.55 25.12
N ASP A 112 -1.19 -8.09 25.88
CA ASP A 112 -1.41 -7.06 26.89
C ASP A 112 -1.63 -5.68 26.27
N LYS A 113 -2.28 -4.80 27.03
CA LYS A 113 -2.61 -3.44 26.58
C LYS A 113 -1.38 -2.63 26.16
N LYS A 114 -0.22 -2.78 26.83
CA LYS A 114 0.96 -1.99 26.52
C LYS A 114 1.57 -2.43 25.19
N ARG A 115 1.71 -3.75 24.96
CA ARG A 115 2.18 -4.29 23.68
C ARG A 115 1.28 -3.88 22.53
N SER A 116 -0.03 -4.04 22.68
CA SER A 116 -1.02 -3.62 21.67
C SER A 116 -0.90 -2.14 21.34
N MET A 117 -0.86 -1.26 22.36
CA MET A 117 -0.71 0.18 22.14
C MET A 117 0.62 0.56 21.48
N LEU A 118 1.73 -0.08 21.87
CA LEU A 118 3.03 0.20 21.25
C LEU A 118 3.04 -0.15 19.76
N ALA A 119 2.54 -1.34 19.41
CA ALA A 119 2.47 -1.78 18.02
C ALA A 119 1.51 -0.90 17.19
N LEU A 120 0.32 -0.60 17.70
CA LEU A 120 -0.66 0.26 17.02
C LEU A 120 -0.16 1.69 16.84
N ASN A 121 0.53 2.25 17.84
CA ASN A 121 1.10 3.60 17.75
C ASN A 121 2.20 3.70 16.68
N VAL A 122 3.00 2.64 16.49
CA VAL A 122 3.97 2.60 15.39
C VAL A 122 3.24 2.61 14.05
N LEU A 123 2.22 1.77 13.88
CA LEU A 123 1.43 1.72 12.64
C LEU A 123 0.73 3.06 12.33
N LEU A 124 0.23 3.74 13.35
CA LEU A 124 -0.35 5.08 13.22
C LEU A 124 0.70 6.12 12.83
N ARG A 125 1.87 6.12 13.49
CA ARG A 125 2.97 7.05 13.20
C ARG A 125 3.52 6.89 11.78
N GLU A 126 3.60 5.66 11.30
CA GLU A 126 4.04 5.33 9.95
C GLU A 126 2.93 5.55 8.89
N GLY A 127 1.75 6.03 9.30
CA GLY A 127 0.66 6.37 8.39
C GLY A 127 -0.08 5.17 7.79
N MET A 128 0.11 3.97 8.34
CA MET A 128 -0.54 2.75 7.86
C MET A 128 -1.98 2.60 8.36
N THR A 129 -2.32 3.23 9.48
CA THR A 129 -3.65 3.17 10.07
C THR A 129 -4.24 4.56 10.29
N TRP A 130 -5.56 4.67 10.22
CA TRP A 130 -6.32 5.81 10.72
C TRP A 130 -6.89 5.51 12.08
N LEU A 131 -6.83 6.48 12.99
CA LEU A 131 -7.43 6.39 14.31
C LEU A 131 -8.84 6.98 14.28
N ASP A 132 -9.81 6.19 14.75
CA ASP A 132 -11.16 6.64 15.05
C ASP A 132 -11.40 6.62 16.56
N GLU A 133 -11.70 7.80 17.11
CA GLU A 133 -12.01 8.00 18.53
C GLU A 133 -13.51 8.20 18.78
N GLN A 134 -14.36 8.13 17.75
CA GLN A 134 -15.80 8.37 17.87
C GLN A 134 -16.57 7.14 18.39
N THR A 135 -15.89 6.00 18.48
CA THR A 135 -16.43 4.74 19.02
C THR A 135 -16.22 4.62 20.53
N SER A 136 -16.84 3.61 21.16
CA SER A 136 -16.69 3.36 22.60
C SER A 136 -15.26 3.06 23.04
N GLU A 137 -14.44 2.55 22.11
CA GLU A 137 -13.00 2.37 22.27
C GLU A 137 -12.26 2.85 21.02
N PRO A 138 -11.05 3.42 21.14
CA PRO A 138 -10.28 3.85 19.97
C PRO A 138 -10.01 2.69 19.01
N SER A 139 -10.41 2.87 17.75
CA SER A 139 -10.32 1.84 16.70
C SER A 139 -9.37 2.29 15.60
N TYR A 140 -8.54 1.36 15.13
CA TYR A 140 -7.51 1.59 14.13
C TYR A 140 -7.93 0.92 12.83
N PHE A 141 -8.04 1.71 11.77
CA PHE A 141 -8.49 1.26 10.46
C PHE A 141 -7.32 1.24 9.48
N PHE A 142 -7.18 0.16 8.72
CA PHE A 142 -6.20 0.01 7.65
C PHE A 142 -6.83 0.38 6.31
N PRO A 143 -6.55 1.57 5.74
CA PRO A 143 -7.19 2.02 4.50
C PRO A 143 -6.96 1.05 3.34
N SER A 144 -5.77 0.44 3.29
CA SER A 144 -5.39 -0.55 2.27
C SER A 144 -6.25 -1.81 2.30
N ILE A 145 -6.85 -2.13 3.45
CA ILE A 145 -7.73 -3.30 3.61
C ILE A 145 -9.18 -2.86 3.48
N THR A 146 -9.61 -1.82 4.20
CA THR A 146 -11.01 -1.37 4.25
C THR A 146 -11.52 -0.87 2.89
N LEU A 147 -10.70 -0.14 2.14
CA LEU A 147 -11.11 0.46 0.85
C LEU A 147 -10.99 -0.51 -0.33
N SER A 148 -10.27 -1.61 -0.15
CA SER A 148 -9.97 -2.57 -1.23
C SER A 148 -11.22 -3.25 -1.83
N GLY A 149 -12.36 -3.23 -1.15
CA GLY A 149 -13.63 -3.79 -1.63
C GLY A 149 -14.55 -2.80 -2.35
N THR A 150 -14.17 -1.53 -2.50
CA THR A 150 -15.06 -0.47 -3.01
C THR A 150 -14.87 -0.07 -4.47
N TYR A 151 -13.92 -0.72 -5.18
CA TYR A 151 -13.61 -0.44 -6.58
C TYR A 151 -13.85 -1.68 -7.47
N THR A 152 -15.04 -2.27 -7.40
CA THR A 152 -15.55 -3.21 -8.41
C THR A 152 -16.70 -2.59 -9.18
#